data_AF-A0AA86PGB9-F1
#
_entry.id   AF-A0AA86PGB9-F1
#
_cell.length_a   1.000
_cell.length_b   1.000
_cell.length_c   1.000
_cell.angle_alpha   90.00
_cell.angle_beta   90.00
_cell.angle_gamma   90.00
#
_symmetry.space_group_name_H-M   'P 1'
#
loop_
_entity.id
_entity.type
_entity.pdbx_description
1 polymer ?
#
loop_
_entity_poly.entity_id
_entity_poly.type
_entity_poly.pdbx_seq_one_letter_code
_entity_poly.pdbx_strand_id
1 'polypeptide(L)'
;MIPFQTDTEDTPVISLHLDQQKTFTRTDVKRIKSYLSRGIAVAAAMAGSNQQFSNYNGKSYTYAECISPDTRNHQVLFVGYGKINGVQVWILKNSWGQSWGDNGFFYIEQGKNGYCLEMYAFALIPRALGDGIVSNPGQHTSRQILDIDDGGLEKNNGSFQGYLILIISCIGIIGCVSSLTIWFIYKRVQAKH
;
A
#
# COMPACT_ATOMS: atom_id res chain seq x y z
N MET A 1 -0.05 -20.62 9.58
CA MET A 1 0.85 -20.18 8.50
C MET A 1 0.37 -20.91 7.25
N ILE A 2 -0.23 -20.20 6.28
CA ILE A 2 -0.63 -20.84 5.02
C ILE A 2 0.67 -21.09 4.26
N PRO A 3 1.04 -22.34 3.92
CA PRO A 3 2.20 -22.59 3.09
C PRO A 3 1.93 -21.98 1.71
N PHE A 4 2.86 -21.15 1.22
CA PHE A 4 2.85 -20.69 -0.16
C PHE A 4 3.05 -21.93 -1.05
N GLN A 5 1.97 -22.39 -1.69
CA GLN A 5 2.03 -23.46 -2.67
C GLN A 5 2.74 -22.93 -3.92
N THR A 6 3.89 -23.51 -4.23
CA THR A 6 4.67 -23.27 -5.47
C THR A 6 4.45 -24.35 -6.52
N ASP A 7 3.47 -25.23 -6.29
CA ASP A 7 3.28 -26.40 -7.14
C ASP A 7 2.02 -26.17 -7.96
N THR A 8 2.23 -25.85 -9.23
CA THR A 8 1.29 -25.68 -10.35
C THR A 8 0.96 -24.23 -10.74
N GLU A 9 1.59 -23.80 -11.84
CA GLU A 9 1.26 -22.61 -12.67
C GLU A 9 1.58 -21.22 -12.07
N ASP A 10 2.86 -21.07 -11.77
CA ASP A 10 3.49 -20.06 -10.92
C ASP A 10 3.19 -18.60 -11.28
N THR A 11 2.50 -17.90 -10.38
CA THR A 11 2.65 -16.44 -10.27
C THR A 11 4.09 -16.14 -9.85
N PRO A 12 4.92 -15.46 -10.68
CA PRO A 12 6.31 -15.23 -10.33
C PRO A 12 6.40 -14.36 -9.08
N VAL A 13 7.00 -14.91 -8.03
CA VAL A 13 7.39 -14.17 -6.83
C VAL A 13 8.68 -13.42 -7.18
N ILE A 14 8.64 -12.10 -7.15
CA ILE A 14 9.82 -11.27 -7.38
C ILE A 14 10.43 -10.93 -6.02
N SER A 15 11.60 -11.49 -5.74
CA SER A 15 12.44 -11.05 -4.63
C SER A 15 13.04 -9.68 -4.94
N LEU A 16 12.68 -8.69 -4.11
CA LEU A 16 13.27 -7.35 -4.16
C LEU A 16 14.47 -7.25 -3.23
N HIS A 17 14.40 -7.90 -2.06
CA HIS A 17 15.49 -8.04 -1.11
C HIS A 17 15.32 -9.32 -0.29
N LEU A 18 16.38 -10.12 -0.20
CA LEU A 18 16.46 -11.38 0.53
C LEU A 18 17.83 -11.46 1.20
N ASP A 19 18.00 -10.79 2.34
CA ASP A 19 19.21 -10.92 3.14
C ASP A 19 18.85 -11.00 4.63
N GLN A 20 19.26 -12.08 5.27
CA GLN A 20 18.94 -12.35 6.68
C GLN A 20 19.78 -11.51 7.64
N GLN A 21 20.83 -10.84 7.16
CA GLN A 21 21.78 -10.08 7.97
C GLN A 21 21.96 -8.62 7.52
N LYS A 22 21.59 -8.28 6.28
CA LYS A 22 21.73 -6.92 5.76
C LYS A 22 20.39 -6.24 5.59
N THR A 23 20.36 -4.98 6.01
CA THR A 23 19.23 -4.08 5.81
C THR A 23 19.16 -3.63 4.34
N PHE A 24 18.03 -3.05 3.94
CA PHE A 24 17.86 -2.50 2.60
C PHE A 24 18.99 -1.54 2.21
N THR A 25 19.61 -1.79 1.07
CA THR A 25 20.53 -0.85 0.44
C THR A 25 19.75 0.29 -0.22
N ARG A 26 20.46 1.36 -0.61
CA ARG A 26 19.86 2.45 -1.40
C ARG A 26 19.21 1.96 -2.70
N THR A 27 19.76 0.90 -3.29
CA THR A 27 19.19 0.28 -4.51
C THR A 27 17.89 -0.44 -4.20
N ASP A 28 17.82 -1.18 -3.08
CA ASP A 28 16.62 -1.90 -2.65
C ASP A 28 15.48 -0.93 -2.33
N VAL A 29 15.79 0.15 -1.59
CA VAL A 29 14.83 1.22 -1.30
C VAL A 29 14.26 1.81 -2.59
N LYS A 30 15.12 2.15 -3.56
CA LYS A 30 14.68 2.68 -4.87
C LYS A 30 13.80 1.68 -5.63
N ARG A 31 14.15 0.40 -5.59
CA ARG A 31 13.40 -0.65 -6.25
C ARG A 31 12.02 -0.83 -5.62
N ILE A 32 11.94 -0.89 -4.29
CA ILE A 32 10.67 -0.99 -3.55
C ILE A 32 9.79 0.22 -3.87
N LYS A 33 10.34 1.45 -3.79
CA LYS A 33 9.59 2.67 -4.13
C LYS A 33 9.03 2.63 -5.56
N SER A 34 9.81 2.14 -6.53
CA SER A 34 9.37 1.97 -7.92
C SER A 34 8.21 0.99 -8.10
N TYR A 35 8.11 -0.04 -7.26
CA TYR A 35 6.96 -0.96 -7.28
C TYR A 35 5.73 -0.31 -6.65
N LEU A 36 5.92 0.38 -5.51
CA LEU A 36 4.85 1.08 -4.81
C LEU A 36 4.24 2.21 -5.67
N SER A 37 5.06 2.97 -6.41
CA SER A 37 4.56 4.03 -7.31
C SER A 37 3.74 3.50 -8.48
N ARG A 38 3.85 2.21 -8.80
CA ARG A 38 3.03 1.51 -9.81
C ARG A 38 1.77 0.86 -9.21
N GLY A 39 1.49 1.10 -7.93
CA GLY A 39 0.38 0.48 -7.21
C GLY A 39 0.61 -1.00 -6.87
N ILE A 40 1.85 -1.49 -6.95
CA ILE A 40 2.19 -2.87 -6.61
C ILE A 40 2.66 -2.90 -5.16
N ALA A 41 1.85 -3.47 -4.27
CA ALA A 41 2.21 -3.66 -2.88
C ALA A 41 3.38 -4.64 -2.74
N VAL A 42 4.22 -4.41 -1.72
CA VAL A 42 5.39 -5.25 -1.42
C VAL A 42 5.19 -5.92 -0.07
N ALA A 43 5.23 -7.25 -0.04
CA ALA A 43 5.13 -8.04 1.18
C ALA A 43 6.46 -8.05 1.95
N ALA A 44 6.37 -8.00 3.27
CA ALA A 44 7.50 -7.99 4.19
C ALA A 44 7.18 -8.71 5.50
N ALA A 45 8.21 -8.94 6.31
CA ALA A 45 8.09 -9.49 7.65
C ALA A 45 8.77 -8.56 8.66
N MET A 46 8.21 -8.50 9.88
CA MET A 46 8.68 -7.68 10.98
C MET A 46 8.47 -8.37 12.33
N ALA A 47 9.13 -7.88 13.37
CA ALA A 47 8.91 -8.25 14.76
C ALA A 47 7.65 -7.52 15.29
N GLY A 48 6.53 -8.23 15.38
CA GLY A 48 5.22 -7.64 15.71
C GLY A 48 4.73 -7.89 17.14
N SER A 49 5.46 -8.62 17.98
CA SER A 49 4.97 -9.03 19.31
C SER A 49 5.23 -8.05 20.45
N ASN A 50 5.86 -6.90 20.20
CA ASN A 50 6.09 -5.92 21.26
C ASN A 50 4.82 -5.11 21.55
N GLN A 51 4.65 -4.72 22.82
CA GLN A 51 3.48 -3.99 23.30
C GLN A 51 3.30 -2.62 22.62
N GLN A 52 4.39 -1.97 22.22
CA GLN A 52 4.35 -0.71 21.50
C GLN A 52 3.63 -0.84 20.15
N PHE A 53 3.89 -1.93 19.41
CA PHE A 53 3.19 -2.22 18.16
C PHE A 53 1.73 -2.57 18.42
N SER A 54 1.44 -3.46 19.37
CA SER A 54 0.05 -3.83 19.71
C SER A 54 -0.83 -2.63 20.07
N ASN A 55 -0.28 -1.66 20.80
CA ASN A 55 -0.99 -0.46 21.26
C ASN A 55 -0.85 0.75 20.30
N TYR A 56 -0.33 0.54 19.10
CA TYR A 56 -0.14 1.62 18.14
C TYR A 56 -1.48 2.28 17.76
N ASN A 57 -1.50 3.62 17.81
CA ASN A 57 -2.73 4.43 17.72
C ASN A 57 -2.82 5.31 16.46
N GLY A 58 -1.90 5.13 15.50
CA GLY A 58 -1.95 5.84 14.22
C GLY A 58 -1.46 7.29 14.21
N LYS A 59 -1.08 7.89 15.34
CA LYS A 59 -0.80 9.34 15.40
C LYS A 59 0.52 9.80 14.79
N SER A 60 1.53 8.92 14.76
CA SER A 60 2.88 9.23 14.25
C SER A 60 3.55 7.94 13.79
N TYR A 61 4.78 8.01 13.27
CA TYR A 61 5.58 6.83 13.05
C TYR A 61 5.99 6.16 14.37
N THR A 62 6.25 4.86 14.30
CA THR A 62 6.67 4.05 15.43
C THR A 62 7.99 3.35 15.14
N TYR A 63 8.75 3.06 16.19
CA TYR A 63 10.08 2.46 16.09
C TYR A 63 10.36 1.57 17.29
N ALA A 64 10.80 0.34 17.03
CA ALA A 64 11.46 -0.51 18.01
C ALA A 64 12.75 -1.03 17.41
N GLU A 65 13.80 -1.12 18.23
CA GLU A 65 15.09 -1.64 17.78
C GLU A 65 14.97 -3.09 17.30
N CYS A 66 15.66 -3.41 16.21
CA CYS A 66 15.78 -4.79 15.74
C CYS A 66 16.82 -5.55 16.57
N ILE A 67 16.36 -6.31 17.58
CA ILE A 67 17.23 -7.05 18.49
C ILE A 67 17.89 -8.24 17.78
N SER A 68 17.11 -9.00 16.99
CA SER A 68 17.61 -10.12 16.20
C SER A 68 16.71 -10.36 14.99
N PRO A 69 17.27 -10.74 13.82
CA PRO A 69 16.50 -11.13 12.63
C PRO A 69 15.44 -12.20 12.93
N ASP A 70 15.69 -13.10 13.88
CA ASP A 70 14.80 -14.23 14.19
C ASP A 70 13.55 -13.83 14.99
N THR A 71 13.49 -12.57 15.44
CA THR A 71 12.31 -12.04 16.17
C THR A 71 11.14 -11.70 15.25
N ARG A 72 11.33 -11.72 13.93
CA ARG A 72 10.27 -11.47 12.96
C ARG A 72 9.23 -12.57 13.01
N ASN A 73 7.99 -12.20 13.30
CA ASN A 73 6.88 -13.12 13.48
C ASN A 73 5.55 -12.60 12.93
N HIS A 74 5.57 -11.43 12.30
CA HIS A 74 4.40 -10.78 11.73
C HIS A 74 4.66 -10.39 10.27
N GLN A 75 3.65 -10.58 9.41
CA GLN A 75 3.72 -10.25 7.98
C GLN A 75 2.84 -9.04 7.69
N VAL A 76 3.37 -8.12 6.89
CA VAL A 76 2.75 -6.82 6.58
C VAL A 76 3.00 -6.46 5.12
N LEU A 77 2.28 -5.46 4.62
CA LEU A 77 2.46 -4.94 3.27
C LEU A 77 3.00 -3.51 3.32
N PHE A 78 4.10 -3.25 2.63
CA PHE A 78 4.38 -1.90 2.15
C PHE A 78 3.33 -1.51 1.12
N VAL A 79 2.72 -0.35 1.32
CA VAL A 79 1.68 0.19 0.42
C VAL A 79 2.00 1.62 -0.03
N GLY A 80 3.04 2.23 0.53
CA GLY A 80 3.51 3.55 0.14
C GLY A 80 4.73 3.97 0.94
N TYR A 81 5.16 5.19 0.71
CA TYR A 81 6.25 5.85 1.41
C TYR A 81 5.97 7.36 1.46
N GLY A 82 6.63 8.07 2.38
CA GLY A 82 6.40 9.50 2.53
C GLY A 82 7.25 10.13 3.60
N LYS A 83 6.79 11.28 4.11
CA LYS A 83 7.41 11.95 5.25
C LYS A 83 6.37 12.33 6.30
N ILE A 84 6.72 12.14 7.58
CA ILE A 84 5.97 12.66 8.73
C ILE A 84 6.92 13.59 9.49
N ASN A 85 6.56 14.88 9.60
CA ASN A 85 7.40 15.90 10.26
C ASN A 85 8.86 15.94 9.74
N GLY A 86 9.04 15.78 8.43
CA GLY A 86 10.36 15.76 7.78
C GLY A 86 11.10 14.42 7.83
N VAL A 87 10.63 13.45 8.63
CA VAL A 87 11.22 12.10 8.74
C VAL A 87 10.66 11.20 7.65
N GLN A 88 11.52 10.51 6.90
CA GLN A 88 11.11 9.56 5.87
C GLN A 88 10.50 8.31 6.50
N VAL A 89 9.32 7.90 6.04
CA VAL A 89 8.59 6.75 6.58
C VAL A 89 8.10 5.81 5.49
N TRP A 90 8.06 4.52 5.80
CA TRP A 90 7.27 3.52 5.09
C TRP A 90 5.82 3.59 5.56
N ILE A 91 4.88 3.50 4.62
CA ILE A 91 3.45 3.34 4.91
C ILE A 91 3.14 1.87 4.76
N LEU A 92 2.68 1.26 5.84
CA LEU A 92 2.40 -0.17 5.91
C LEU A 92 0.94 -0.43 6.21
N LYS A 93 0.40 -1.50 5.63
CA LYS A 93 -0.94 -2.01 5.90
C LYS A 93 -0.85 -3.24 6.79
N ASN A 94 -1.60 -3.22 7.89
CA ASN A 94 -1.75 -4.34 8.80
C ASN A 94 -2.99 -5.18 8.43
N SER A 95 -3.15 -6.33 9.09
CA SER A 95 -4.25 -7.28 8.89
C SER A 95 -5.22 -7.37 10.09
N TRP A 96 -5.16 -6.41 11.02
CA TRP A 96 -5.94 -6.39 12.27
C TRP A 96 -7.21 -5.53 12.22
N GLY A 97 -7.69 -5.22 11.03
CA GLY A 97 -8.90 -4.41 10.83
C GLY A 97 -8.65 -2.90 10.93
N GLN A 98 -9.69 -2.13 10.63
CA GLN A 98 -9.62 -0.67 10.53
C GLN A 98 -9.58 0.03 11.89
N SER A 99 -10.03 -0.61 12.97
CA SER A 99 -10.03 -0.02 14.30
C SER A 99 -8.65 0.08 14.94
N TRP A 100 -7.63 -0.54 14.35
CA TRP A 100 -6.26 -0.54 14.84
C TRP A 100 -5.39 0.46 14.06
N GLY A 101 -4.46 1.14 14.76
CA GLY A 101 -3.55 2.10 14.14
C GLY A 101 -4.28 3.28 13.49
N ASP A 102 -3.81 3.70 12.33
CA ASP A 102 -4.50 4.69 11.49
C ASP A 102 -5.34 3.95 10.45
N ASN A 103 -6.59 3.62 10.77
CA ASN A 103 -7.49 2.92 9.85
C ASN A 103 -6.94 1.58 9.29
N GLY A 104 -6.17 0.86 10.11
CA GLY A 104 -5.47 -0.38 9.74
C GLY A 104 -4.06 -0.17 9.15
N PHE A 105 -3.60 1.08 9.05
CA PHE A 105 -2.26 1.44 8.59
C PHE A 105 -1.35 1.84 9.75
N PHE A 106 -0.05 1.78 9.49
CA PHE A 106 0.98 2.23 10.40
C PHE A 106 2.22 2.71 9.65
N TYR A 107 3.04 3.49 10.34
CA TYR A 107 4.19 4.16 9.74
C TYR A 107 5.47 3.78 10.49
N ILE A 108 6.52 3.39 9.76
CA ILE A 108 7.85 3.06 10.32
C ILE A 108 8.91 3.93 9.63
N GLU A 109 9.85 4.47 10.40
CA GLU A 109 10.97 5.26 9.87
C GLU A 109 11.86 4.45 8.91
N GLN A 110 12.21 5.04 7.76
CA GLN A 110 13.08 4.41 6.76
C GLN A 110 14.55 4.42 7.19
N GLY A 111 15.30 3.38 6.82
CA GLY A 111 16.75 3.30 6.97
C GLY A 111 17.24 3.01 8.39
N LYS A 112 16.32 2.74 9.32
CA LYS A 112 16.62 2.37 10.71
C LYS A 112 16.44 0.89 11.00
N ASN A 113 15.92 0.12 10.04
CA ASN A 113 15.53 -1.27 10.23
C ASN A 113 14.69 -1.49 11.50
N GLY A 114 13.81 -0.54 11.82
CA GLY A 114 12.91 -0.68 12.97
C GLY A 114 12.06 -1.93 12.83
N TYR A 115 11.84 -2.65 13.94
CA TYR A 115 11.12 -3.92 13.98
C TYR A 115 11.69 -5.00 13.05
N CYS A 116 12.96 -4.91 12.65
CA CYS A 116 13.57 -5.80 11.66
C CYS A 116 12.84 -5.83 10.30
N LEU A 117 12.13 -4.75 9.96
CA LEU A 117 11.27 -4.66 8.78
C LEU A 117 12.07 -4.67 7.46
N GLU A 118 13.24 -4.03 7.44
CA GLU A 118 14.01 -3.76 6.21
C GLU A 118 14.94 -4.92 5.85
N MET A 119 14.45 -6.15 5.98
CA MET A 119 15.23 -7.39 5.80
C MET A 119 14.66 -8.32 4.72
N TYR A 120 13.36 -8.23 4.43
CA TYR A 120 12.71 -8.99 3.38
C TYR A 120 11.71 -8.15 2.62
N ALA A 121 11.72 -8.26 1.29
CA ALA A 121 10.75 -7.60 0.42
C ALA A 121 10.43 -8.45 -0.80
N PHE A 122 9.15 -8.76 -0.99
CA PHE A 122 8.65 -9.57 -2.10
C PHE A 122 7.49 -8.88 -2.81
N ALA A 123 7.46 -8.96 -4.14
CA ALA A 123 6.31 -8.55 -4.93
C ALA A 123 5.68 -9.77 -5.60
N LEU A 124 4.35 -9.78 -5.66
CA LEU A 124 3.55 -10.79 -6.35
C LEU A 124 2.91 -10.15 -7.58
N ILE A 125 3.22 -10.66 -8.77
CA ILE A 125 2.66 -10.15 -10.03
C ILE A 125 1.89 -11.28 -10.72
N PRO A 126 0.54 -11.27 -10.69
CA PRO A 126 -0.27 -12.33 -11.32
C PRO A 126 0.07 -12.52 -12.79
N ARG A 127 0.24 -13.78 -13.21
CA ARG A 127 0.57 -14.14 -14.59
C ARG A 127 -0.54 -13.81 -15.60
N ALA A 128 -1.80 -13.74 -15.15
CA ALA A 128 -2.99 -13.60 -16.00
C ALA A 128 -3.23 -12.20 -16.61
N LEU A 129 -2.27 -11.27 -16.53
CA LEU A 129 -2.22 -10.11 -17.44
C LEU A 129 -1.65 -10.57 -18.80
N GLY A 130 -2.32 -11.55 -19.39
CA GLY A 130 -2.02 -12.12 -20.71
C GLY A 130 -2.32 -11.12 -21.82
N ASP A 131 -1.50 -11.16 -22.85
CA ASP A 131 -1.64 -10.46 -24.12
C ASP A 131 -1.25 -8.98 -24.11
N GLY A 132 0.05 -8.74 -23.86
CA GLY A 132 0.75 -7.55 -24.37
C GLY A 132 1.16 -6.49 -23.36
N ILE A 133 0.67 -6.54 -22.11
CA ILE A 133 1.00 -5.53 -21.08
C ILE A 133 2.24 -5.89 -20.25
N VAL A 134 2.55 -7.18 -20.12
CA VAL A 134 3.57 -7.69 -19.17
C VAL A 134 4.66 -8.50 -19.90
N SER A 135 5.01 -8.13 -21.14
CA SER A 135 6.16 -8.78 -21.81
C SER A 135 7.49 -8.38 -21.18
N ASN A 136 7.54 -7.31 -20.37
CA ASN A 136 8.81 -6.75 -19.89
C ASN A 136 8.75 -5.87 -18.62
N PRO A 137 8.13 -6.29 -17.50
CA PRO A 137 8.29 -5.57 -16.23
C PRO A 137 9.78 -5.44 -15.84
N GLY A 138 10.58 -6.45 -16.20
CA GLY A 138 12.02 -6.57 -15.95
C GLY A 138 12.96 -5.98 -17.01
N GLN A 139 12.51 -5.55 -18.19
CA GLN A 139 13.40 -4.76 -19.08
C GLN A 139 13.43 -3.27 -18.70
N HIS A 140 12.42 -2.77 -17.99
CA HIS A 140 12.50 -1.46 -17.35
C HIS A 140 13.35 -1.44 -16.07
N THR A 141 13.84 -2.59 -15.58
CA THR A 141 14.67 -2.66 -14.37
C THR A 141 16.18 -2.48 -14.62
N SER A 142 16.64 -2.27 -15.87
CA SER A 142 18.08 -2.21 -16.15
C SER A 142 18.69 -0.80 -16.22
N ARG A 143 17.92 0.29 -16.27
CA ARG A 143 18.51 1.64 -16.17
C ARG A 143 17.59 2.84 -15.91
N GLN A 144 16.27 2.65 -15.75
CA GLN A 144 15.34 3.77 -15.53
C GLN A 144 14.66 3.64 -14.17
N ILE A 145 15.29 4.22 -13.16
CA ILE A 145 14.61 4.61 -11.91
C ILE A 145 13.78 5.84 -12.30
N LEU A 146 12.49 5.63 -12.60
CA LEU A 146 11.60 6.69 -13.09
C LEU A 146 11.23 7.73 -12.04
N ASP A 147 11.49 7.44 -10.76
CA ASP A 147 11.13 8.33 -9.68
C ASP A 147 12.24 8.39 -8.63
N ILE A 148 12.94 9.54 -8.60
CA ILE A 148 13.90 9.93 -7.58
C ILE A 148 13.19 11.01 -6.77
N ASP A 149 12.15 10.61 -6.04
CA ASP A 149 11.27 11.52 -5.31
C ASP A 149 12.05 12.39 -4.30
N ASP A 150 11.84 13.70 -4.40
CA ASP A 150 12.61 14.81 -3.82
C ASP A 150 11.96 15.42 -2.56
N GLY A 151 10.87 14.81 -2.07
CA GLY A 151 10.60 14.81 -0.65
C GLY A 151 9.39 15.58 -0.16
N GLY A 152 8.26 15.43 -0.84
CA GLY A 152 6.92 15.65 -0.28
C GLY A 152 6.15 14.33 -0.12
N LEU A 153 5.00 14.37 0.55
CA LEU A 153 3.95 13.38 0.25
C LEU A 153 3.49 13.74 -1.16
N GLU A 154 3.83 12.92 -2.16
CA GLU A 154 3.31 13.10 -3.52
C GLU A 154 1.78 13.25 -3.45
N LYS A 155 1.23 14.13 -4.30
CA LYS A 155 -0.23 14.23 -4.50
C LYS A 155 -0.85 12.88 -4.92
N ASN A 156 -0.01 11.94 -5.33
CA ASN A 156 -0.31 10.55 -5.62
C ASN A 156 0.31 9.69 -4.51
N ASN A 157 -0.36 9.61 -3.37
CA ASN A 157 0.07 8.89 -2.15
C ASN A 157 0.20 7.36 -2.31
N GLY A 158 0.39 6.83 -3.52
CA GLY A 158 0.36 5.38 -3.81
C GLY A 158 -0.97 4.70 -3.48
N SER A 159 -1.98 5.44 -3.01
CA SER A 159 -3.29 4.90 -2.71
C SER A 159 -4.16 4.92 -3.96
N PHE A 160 -4.95 3.87 -4.13
CA PHE A 160 -5.98 3.72 -5.17
C PHE A 160 -7.16 4.70 -4.96
N GLN A 161 -6.90 6.01 -4.82
CA GLN A 161 -7.94 7.05 -4.70
C GLN A 161 -8.68 7.34 -6.03
N GLY A 162 -8.32 6.69 -7.13
CA GLY A 162 -8.97 6.87 -8.44
C GLY A 162 -10.43 6.41 -8.53
N TYR A 163 -10.95 5.64 -7.57
CA TYR A 163 -12.34 5.15 -7.60
C TYR A 163 -13.36 6.08 -6.92
N LEU A 164 -12.93 7.01 -6.06
CA LEU A 164 -13.88 7.88 -5.35
C LEU A 164 -14.48 8.96 -6.27
N ILE A 165 -13.72 9.42 -7.27
CA ILE A 165 -14.18 10.45 -8.21
C ILE A 165 -15.25 9.90 -9.18
N LEU A 166 -15.17 8.61 -9.55
CA LEU A 166 -16.18 7.96 -10.41
C LEU A 166 -17.49 7.65 -9.66
N ILE A 167 -17.44 7.44 -8.33
CA ILE A 167 -18.67 7.19 -7.55
C ILE A 167 -19.44 8.50 -7.31
N ILE A 168 -18.75 9.62 -7.11
CA ILE A 168 -19.40 10.93 -6.91
C ILE A 168 -20.12 11.40 -8.18
N SER A 169 -19.59 11.12 -9.38
CA SER A 169 -20.30 11.44 -10.62
C SER A 169 -21.55 10.58 -10.83
N CYS A 170 -21.55 9.32 -10.39
CA CYS A 170 -22.74 8.45 -10.44
C CYS A 170 -23.83 8.85 -9.42
N ILE A 171 -23.46 9.27 -8.21
CA ILE A 171 -24.43 9.69 -7.19
C ILE A 171 -25.08 11.04 -7.55
N GLY A 172 -24.33 11.97 -8.16
CA GLY A 172 -24.85 13.25 -8.63
C GLY A 172 -25.94 13.11 -9.71
N ILE A 173 -25.82 12.11 -10.58
CA ILE A 173 -26.81 11.85 -11.64
C ILE A 173 -28.09 11.24 -11.06
N ILE A 174 -27.99 10.33 -10.08
CA ILE A 174 -29.17 9.70 -9.47
C ILE A 174 -29.98 10.71 -8.62
N GLY A 175 -29.32 11.66 -7.94
CA GLY A 175 -29.99 12.73 -7.19
C GLY A 175 -30.74 13.76 -8.05
N CYS A 176 -30.30 13.99 -9.29
CA CYS A 176 -31.01 14.88 -10.23
C CYS A 176 -32.32 14.27 -10.73
N VAL A 177 -32.38 12.94 -10.92
CA VAL A 177 -33.57 12.27 -11.48
C VAL A 177 -34.70 12.12 -10.43
N SER A 178 -34.36 11.95 -9.15
CA SER A 178 -35.37 11.88 -8.07
C SER A 178 -36.00 13.26 -7.78
N SER A 179 -35.21 14.34 -7.88
CA SER A 179 -35.66 15.71 -7.62
C SER A 179 -36.65 16.22 -8.68
N LEU A 180 -36.39 15.91 -9.96
CA LEU A 180 -37.30 16.26 -11.06
C LEU A 180 -38.63 15.50 -10.97
N THR A 181 -38.58 14.22 -10.62
CA THR A 181 -39.79 13.39 -10.50
C THR A 181 -40.70 13.86 -9.35
N ILE A 182 -40.13 14.23 -8.21
CA ILE A 182 -40.88 14.78 -7.07
C ILE A 182 -41.50 16.14 -7.42
N TRP A 183 -40.78 17.00 -8.16
CA TRP A 183 -41.32 18.28 -8.63
C TRP A 183 -42.47 18.13 -9.63
N PHE A 184 -42.39 17.18 -10.57
CA PHE A 184 -43.48 16.89 -11.50
C PHE A 184 -44.71 16.31 -10.80
N ILE A 185 -44.53 15.46 -9.79
CA ILE A 185 -45.64 14.93 -8.96
C ILE A 185 -46.29 16.08 -8.18
N TYR A 186 -45.50 16.96 -7.55
CA TYR A 186 -46.02 18.11 -6.81
C TYR A 186 -46.83 19.08 -7.68
N LYS A 187 -46.34 19.41 -8.89
CA LYS A 187 -47.09 20.26 -9.83
C LYS A 187 -48.38 19.61 -10.35
N ARG A 188 -48.44 18.28 -10.48
CA ARG A 188 -49.64 17.58 -10.96
C ARG A 188 -50.75 17.50 -9.91
N VAL A 189 -50.39 17.54 -8.62
CA VAL A 189 -51.35 17.56 -7.49
C VAL A 189 -51.99 18.94 -7.33
N GLN A 190 -51.25 20.03 -7.59
CA GLN A 190 -51.77 21.41 -7.48
C GLN A 190 -52.64 21.85 -8.66
N ALA A 191 -52.69 21.09 -9.76
CA ALA A 191 -53.50 21.41 -10.94
C ALA A 191 -54.91 20.76 -10.94
N LYS A 192 -55.31 20.13 -9.83
CA LYS A 192 -56.61 19.46 -9.66
C LYS A 192 -57.50 20.05 -8.56
N HIS A 193 -57.19 21.24 -8.07
CA HIS A 193 -58.05 22.04 -7.19
C HIS A 193 -58.26 23.43 -7.76
#